data_AF-A0A6S7HQA8-F1
#
_entry.id   AF-A0A6S7HQA8-F1
#
_cell.length_a   1.000
_cell.length_b   1.000
_cell.length_c   1.000
_cell.angle_alpha   90.00
_cell.angle_beta   90.00
_cell.angle_gamma   90.00
#
_symmetry.space_group_name_H-M   'P 1'
#
loop_
_entity.id
_entity.type
_entity.pdbx_description
1 polymer ?
#
loop_
_entity_poly.entity_id
_entity_poly.type
_entity_poly.pdbx_seq_one_letter_code
_entity_poly.pdbx_strand_id
1 'polypeptide(L)'
;MYDKSNTKADFYLGSKIEDISKELLSITPTCEITRTPRSLEDIKDWKASEKRAFLLFYAVPLLRNRLPPDHLVFLMYLCGGLFRLLKKSISREDLQEAHTYLKLFVAQAPVLYGKQFQTFNVHQLLHLSEVVEDLDPLWSNSCFPFEDYNGDLRDLFHGTQNVDGQIVTAVSIIQKLPEIARSTTTSPSVTAFYEHLTRKGQQVFSSQNQRWAKVFL
;
A
#
# COMPACT_ATOMS: atom_id res chain seq x y z
N MET A 1 6.74 10.53 16.86
CA MET A 1 5.67 11.57 16.94
C MET A 1 4.47 11.13 17.76
N TYR A 2 3.94 9.91 17.62
CA TYR A 2 2.73 9.45 18.34
C TYR A 2 3.00 8.52 19.54
N ASP A 3 4.26 8.15 19.80
CA ASP A 3 4.63 7.28 20.92
C ASP A 3 4.53 8.03 22.25
N LYS A 4 3.81 7.46 23.23
CA LYS A 4 3.61 8.00 24.58
C LYS A 4 4.91 8.21 25.35
N SER A 5 5.99 7.51 24.98
CA SER A 5 7.34 7.74 25.53
C SER A 5 7.85 9.16 25.26
N ASN A 6 7.35 9.82 24.21
CA ASN A 6 7.75 11.17 23.81
C ASN A 6 6.81 12.27 24.33
N THR A 7 5.92 12.01 25.29
CA THR A 7 4.91 12.98 25.77
C THR A 7 5.46 14.35 26.19
N LYS A 8 6.74 14.42 26.58
CA LYS A 8 7.43 15.66 26.98
C LYS A 8 8.15 16.36 25.82
N ALA A 9 8.25 15.73 24.65
CA ALA A 9 8.89 16.30 23.49
C ALA A 9 7.93 17.26 22.75
N ASP A 10 8.49 18.32 22.18
CA ASP A 10 7.76 19.34 21.41
C ASP A 10 7.16 18.79 20.10
N PHE A 11 7.77 17.75 19.52
CA PHE A 11 7.27 17.04 18.35
C PHE A 11 6.21 15.98 18.66
N TYR A 12 5.78 15.83 19.91
CA TYR A 12 4.74 14.87 20.28
C TYR A 12 3.35 15.36 19.87
N LEU A 13 2.66 14.54 19.08
CA LEU A 13 1.36 14.88 18.52
C LEU A 13 0.20 14.11 19.16
N GLY A 14 0.47 13.27 20.17
CA GLY A 14 -0.55 12.40 20.74
C GLY A 14 -1.74 13.13 21.36
N SER A 15 -1.53 14.33 21.93
CA SER A 15 -2.61 15.17 22.47
C SER A 15 -3.46 15.85 21.39
N LYS A 16 -3.00 15.89 20.14
CA LYS A 16 -3.67 16.55 19.01
C LYS A 16 -4.25 15.54 18.01
N ILE A 17 -4.20 14.23 18.32
CA ILE A 17 -4.64 13.17 17.39
C ILE A 17 -6.10 13.34 16.98
N GLU A 18 -6.99 13.67 17.93
CA GLU A 18 -8.41 13.81 17.65
C GLU A 18 -8.67 14.96 16.66
N ASP A 19 -8.04 16.12 16.88
CA ASP A 19 -8.17 17.28 16.01
C ASP A 19 -7.59 17.04 14.61
N ILE A 20 -6.41 16.39 14.54
CA ILE A 20 -5.80 16.04 13.25
C ILE A 20 -6.68 15.01 12.52
N SER A 21 -7.29 14.06 13.24
CA SER A 21 -8.18 13.07 12.64
C SER A 21 -9.45 13.72 12.09
N LYS A 22 -10.05 14.68 12.80
CA LYS A 22 -11.19 15.46 12.30
C LYS A 22 -10.84 16.19 11.01
N GLU A 23 -9.68 16.84 10.96
CA GLU A 23 -9.23 17.53 9.76
C GLU A 23 -8.94 16.55 8.61
N LEU A 24 -8.26 15.43 8.88
CA LEU A 24 -7.98 14.38 7.90
C LEU A 24 -9.27 13.79 7.31
N LEU A 25 -10.29 13.52 8.13
CA LEU A 25 -11.59 13.00 7.69
C LEU A 25 -12.40 14.01 6.88
N SER A 26 -12.12 15.31 7.02
CA SER A 26 -12.77 16.36 6.21
C SER A 26 -12.17 16.49 4.80
N ILE A 27 -11.03 15.86 4.53
CA ILE A 27 -10.37 15.93 3.22
C ILE A 27 -11.10 15.01 2.25
N THR A 28 -11.57 15.60 1.14
CA THR A 28 -12.08 14.84 0.00
C THR A 28 -10.90 14.36 -0.86
N PRO A 29 -10.66 13.05 -1.00
CA PRO A 29 -9.57 12.54 -1.80
C PRO A 29 -9.75 12.84 -3.30
N THR A 30 -8.64 13.02 -4.01
CA THR A 30 -8.65 13.09 -5.48
C THR A 30 -8.95 11.70 -6.06
N CYS A 31 -9.34 11.63 -7.34
CA CYS A 31 -9.71 10.38 -8.01
C CYS A 31 -8.63 9.27 -7.97
N GLU A 32 -7.37 9.64 -7.77
CA GLU A 32 -6.24 8.71 -7.64
C GLU A 32 -6.23 7.97 -6.29
N ILE A 33 -6.92 8.48 -5.27
CA ILE A 33 -6.96 7.87 -3.93
C ILE A 33 -8.30 7.16 -3.76
N THR A 34 -8.27 5.83 -3.88
CA THR A 34 -9.48 4.99 -3.92
C THR A 34 -10.14 4.76 -2.56
N ARG A 35 -9.49 5.13 -1.46
CA ARG A 35 -9.99 4.95 -0.09
C ARG A 35 -10.12 6.27 0.63
N THR A 36 -11.25 6.48 1.29
CA THR A 36 -11.43 7.62 2.20
C THR A 36 -10.46 7.52 3.37
N PRO A 37 -9.91 8.65 3.87
CA PRO A 37 -9.05 8.65 5.03
C PRO A 37 -9.77 8.07 6.25
N ARG A 38 -9.01 7.46 7.16
CA ARG A 38 -9.49 6.97 8.46
C ARG A 38 -8.88 7.79 9.60
N SER A 39 -9.39 7.61 10.81
CA SER A 39 -8.85 8.25 12.01
C SER A 39 -7.39 7.82 12.25
N LEU A 40 -6.55 8.75 12.74
CA LEU A 40 -5.18 8.45 13.14
C LEU A 40 -5.09 7.55 14.38
N GLU A 41 -6.19 7.40 15.12
CA GLU A 41 -6.28 6.45 16.23
C GLU A 41 -6.12 4.99 15.74
N ASP A 42 -6.61 4.72 14.53
CA ASP A 42 -6.59 3.39 13.91
C ASP A 42 -5.32 3.14 13.07
N ILE A 43 -4.30 4.01 13.16
CA ILE A 43 -3.12 3.99 12.28
C ILE A 43 -2.39 2.63 12.25
N LYS A 44 -2.52 1.83 13.31
CA LYS A 44 -1.95 0.48 13.39
C LYS A 44 -2.63 -0.47 12.41
N ASP A 45 -3.94 -0.32 12.23
CA ASP A 45 -4.80 -1.15 11.38
C ASP A 45 -4.93 -0.59 9.95
N TRP A 46 -4.20 0.50 9.65
CA TRP A 46 -4.12 1.04 8.29
C TRP A 46 -3.37 0.10 7.36
N LYS A 47 -3.97 -0.13 6.18
CA LYS A 47 -3.29 -0.81 5.08
C LYS A 47 -2.12 0.04 4.57
N ALA A 48 -1.21 -0.60 3.85
CA ALA A 48 -0.06 0.09 3.28
C ALA A 48 -0.46 1.25 2.35
N SER A 49 -1.50 1.09 1.53
CA SER A 49 -2.01 2.15 0.65
C SER A 49 -2.53 3.37 1.42
N GLU A 50 -3.15 3.17 2.59
CA GLU A 50 -3.62 4.26 3.45
C GLU A 50 -2.45 5.00 4.11
N LYS A 51 -1.45 4.26 4.60
CA LYS A 51 -0.21 4.84 5.15
C LYS A 51 0.54 5.65 4.10
N ARG A 52 0.60 5.13 2.87
CA ARG A 52 1.19 5.81 1.72
C ARG A 52 0.44 7.11 1.38
N ALA A 53 -0.88 7.04 1.23
CA ALA A 53 -1.69 8.22 0.90
C ALA A 53 -1.52 9.31 1.97
N PHE A 54 -1.56 8.92 3.25
CA PHE A 54 -1.28 9.83 4.34
C PHE A 54 0.10 10.47 4.23
N LEU A 55 1.16 9.66 4.08
CA LEU A 55 2.53 10.16 4.02
C LEU A 55 2.74 11.14 2.86
N LEU A 56 2.25 10.81 1.65
CA LEU A 56 2.55 11.59 0.45
C LEU A 56 1.66 12.82 0.27
N PHE A 57 0.39 12.78 0.70
CA PHE A 57 -0.57 13.83 0.38
C PHE A 57 -1.09 14.60 1.59
N TYR A 58 -1.19 13.96 2.76
CA TYR A 58 -1.87 14.55 3.92
C TYR A 58 -0.91 14.98 5.04
N ALA A 59 0.19 14.27 5.24
CA ALA A 59 1.05 14.45 6.40
C ALA A 59 1.66 15.87 6.47
N VAL A 60 2.28 16.36 5.40
CA VAL A 60 2.89 17.70 5.39
C VAL A 60 1.87 18.82 5.61
N PRO A 61 0.76 18.93 4.85
CA PRO A 61 -0.20 20.02 5.07
C PRO A 61 -0.87 19.95 6.45
N LEU A 62 -1.23 18.74 6.94
CA LEU A 62 -1.82 18.57 8.26
C LEU A 62 -0.83 18.91 9.38
N LEU A 63 0.45 18.61 9.22
CA LEU A 63 1.42 18.74 10.31
C LEU A 63 2.22 20.05 10.28
N ARG A 64 2.12 20.83 9.19
CA ARG A 64 2.87 22.09 8.98
C ARG A 64 2.81 23.06 10.14
N ASN A 65 1.61 23.26 10.71
CA ASN A 65 1.40 24.22 11.81
C ASN A 65 1.46 23.55 13.20
N ARG A 66 1.80 22.26 13.25
CA ARG A 66 1.73 21.43 14.47
C ARG A 66 3.08 20.86 14.88
N LEU A 67 4.02 20.72 13.94
CA LEU A 67 5.40 20.27 14.19
C LEU A 67 6.38 21.45 14.25
N PRO A 68 7.47 21.34 15.04
CA PRO A 68 8.58 22.25 14.94
C PRO A 68 9.21 22.23 13.52
N PRO A 69 9.82 23.34 13.05
CA PRO A 69 10.34 23.46 11.69
C PRO A 69 11.28 22.31 11.27
N ASP A 70 12.22 21.93 12.14
CA ASP A 70 13.20 20.88 11.83
C ASP A 70 12.54 19.51 11.65
N HIS A 71 11.51 19.22 12.45
CA HIS A 71 10.72 17.99 12.34
C HIS A 71 9.84 17.96 11.10
N LEU A 72 9.36 19.12 10.66
CA LEU A 72 8.62 19.25 9.40
C LEU A 72 9.54 19.04 8.19
N VAL A 73 10.72 19.66 8.18
CA VAL A 73 11.73 19.46 7.12
C VAL A 73 12.17 18.00 7.07
N PHE A 74 12.40 17.38 8.23
CA PHE A 74 12.68 15.95 8.33
C PHE A 74 11.59 15.09 7.67
N LEU A 75 10.31 15.36 7.96
CA LEU A 75 9.19 14.67 7.32
C LEU A 75 9.20 14.90 5.80
N MET A 76 9.47 16.13 5.35
CA MET A 76 9.52 16.48 3.93
C MET A 76 10.62 15.75 3.17
N TYR A 77 11.77 15.45 3.79
CA TYR A 77 12.79 14.61 3.16
C TYR A 77 12.27 13.22 2.81
N LEU A 78 11.54 12.58 3.74
CA LEU A 78 10.95 11.27 3.50
C LEU A 78 9.86 11.34 2.42
N CYS A 79 8.93 12.29 2.54
CA CYS A 79 7.85 12.48 1.58
C CYS A 79 8.40 12.75 0.18
N GLY A 80 9.35 13.67 0.05
CA GLY A 80 9.95 14.06 -1.23
C GLY A 80 10.74 12.92 -1.87
N GLY A 81 11.52 12.17 -1.07
CA GLY A 81 12.27 11.02 -1.56
C GLY A 81 11.36 9.94 -2.11
N LEU A 82 10.38 9.50 -1.32
CA LEU A 82 9.44 8.45 -1.74
C LEU A 82 8.54 8.89 -2.90
N PHE A 83 8.07 10.14 -2.91
CA PHE A 83 7.23 10.66 -4.00
C PHE A 83 7.91 10.49 -5.36
N ARG A 84 9.21 10.79 -5.45
CA ARG A 84 10.00 10.67 -6.67
C ARG A 84 10.17 9.22 -7.11
N LEU A 85 10.51 8.34 -6.17
CA LEU A 85 10.68 6.90 -6.43
C LEU A 85 9.38 6.16 -6.78
N LEU A 86 8.23 6.82 -6.61
CA LEU A 86 6.90 6.28 -6.88
C LEU A 86 6.24 6.86 -8.14
N LYS A 87 6.93 7.73 -8.88
CA LYS A 87 6.40 8.25 -10.15
C LYS A 87 6.26 7.14 -11.19
N LYS A 88 5.37 7.36 -12.17
CA LYS A 88 5.23 6.46 -13.33
C LYS A 88 6.43 6.53 -14.28
N SER A 89 7.09 7.69 -14.35
CA SER A 89 8.34 7.89 -15.07
C SER A 89 9.28 8.64 -14.14
N ILE A 90 10.49 8.11 -13.96
CA ILE A 90 11.49 8.58 -13.02
C ILE A 90 12.72 8.97 -13.83
N SER A 91 13.10 10.25 -13.78
CA SER A 91 14.33 10.70 -14.43
C SER A 91 15.56 10.42 -13.56
N ARG A 92 16.76 10.57 -14.15
CA ARG A 92 18.01 10.43 -13.40
C ARG A 92 18.14 11.50 -12.30
N GLU A 93 17.65 12.69 -12.57
CA GLU A 93 17.59 13.80 -11.60
C GLU A 93 16.65 13.43 -10.45
N ASP A 94 15.49 12.83 -10.74
CA ASP A 94 14.57 12.36 -9.70
C ASP A 94 15.23 11.32 -8.78
N LEU A 95 16.00 10.36 -9.34
CA LEU A 95 16.74 9.36 -8.56
C LEU A 95 17.80 10.00 -7.66
N GLN A 96 18.57 10.95 -8.21
CA GLN A 96 19.63 11.64 -7.47
C GLN A 96 19.08 12.51 -6.34
N GLU A 97 17.98 13.24 -6.59
CA GLU A 97 17.30 14.03 -5.58
C GLU A 97 16.68 13.12 -4.51
N ALA A 98 16.03 12.02 -4.90
CA ALA A 98 15.49 11.05 -3.96
C ALA A 98 16.57 10.46 -3.06
N HIS A 99 17.72 10.09 -3.63
CA HIS A 99 18.87 9.58 -2.87
C HIS A 99 19.35 10.59 -1.84
N THR A 100 19.47 11.86 -2.25
CA THR A 100 19.90 12.95 -1.39
C THR A 100 18.93 13.15 -0.24
N TYR A 101 17.63 13.19 -0.52
CA TYR A 101 16.60 13.38 0.51
C TYR A 101 16.55 12.20 1.49
N LEU A 102 16.58 10.95 1.00
CA LEU A 102 16.57 9.78 1.88
C LEU A 102 17.85 9.68 2.72
N LYS A 103 19.01 10.05 2.16
CA LYS A 103 20.26 10.19 2.93
C LYS A 103 20.14 11.21 4.06
N LEU A 104 19.60 12.39 3.78
CA LEU A 104 19.39 13.44 4.79
C LEU A 104 18.42 12.98 5.88
N PHE A 105 17.33 12.31 5.50
CA PHE A 105 16.39 11.70 6.44
C PHE A 105 17.08 10.70 7.37
N VAL A 106 17.83 9.74 6.82
CA VAL A 106 18.53 8.72 7.63
C VAL A 106 19.59 9.33 8.54
N ALA A 107 20.33 10.34 8.06
CA ALA A 107 21.34 11.03 8.85
C ALA A 107 20.75 11.84 10.00
N GLN A 108 19.60 12.50 9.79
CA GLN A 108 18.96 13.33 10.82
C GLN A 108 18.11 12.54 11.82
N ALA A 109 17.65 11.34 11.47
CA ALA A 109 16.83 10.50 12.34
C ALA A 109 17.40 10.31 13.76
N PRO A 110 18.68 9.92 13.96
CA PRO A 110 19.26 9.79 15.30
C PRO A 110 19.44 11.12 16.04
N VAL A 111 19.59 12.23 15.31
CA VAL A 111 19.77 13.56 15.89
C VAL A 111 18.45 14.07 16.47
N LEU A 112 17.36 13.94 15.71
CA LEU A 112 16.06 14.47 16.10
C LEU A 112 15.26 13.54 17.03
N TYR A 113 15.41 12.23 16.88
CA TYR A 113 14.58 11.25 17.60
C TYR A 113 15.38 10.23 18.42
N GLY A 114 16.70 10.27 18.38
CA GLY A 114 17.58 9.37 19.12
C GLY A 114 17.97 8.09 18.36
N LYS A 115 19.00 7.42 18.87
CA LYS A 115 19.65 6.27 18.21
C LYS A 115 18.71 5.08 17.94
N GLN A 116 17.62 4.94 18.69
CA GLN A 116 16.63 3.89 18.47
C GLN A 116 15.93 3.97 17.10
N PHE A 117 16.00 5.12 16.43
CA PHE A 117 15.50 5.28 15.06
C PHE A 117 16.47 4.77 13.98
N GLN A 118 17.70 4.39 14.33
CA GLN A 118 18.65 3.74 13.42
C GLN A 118 18.33 2.25 13.25
N THR A 119 17.10 1.97 12.85
CA THR A 119 16.63 0.60 12.59
C THR A 119 17.07 0.12 11.22
N PHE A 120 17.03 -1.20 11.00
CA PHE A 120 17.25 -1.80 9.69
C PHE A 120 16.35 -1.17 8.62
N ASN A 121 15.05 -1.02 8.88
CA ASN A 121 14.10 -0.45 7.93
C ASN A 121 14.43 1.00 7.54
N VAL A 122 14.94 1.79 8.49
CA VAL A 122 15.40 3.16 8.19
C VAL A 122 16.69 3.13 7.37
N HIS A 123 17.61 2.22 7.65
CA HIS A 123 18.83 2.04 6.86
C HIS A 123 18.52 1.64 5.41
N GLN A 124 17.53 0.76 5.18
CA GLN A 124 17.13 0.33 3.84
C GLN A 124 16.71 1.49 2.92
N LEU A 125 16.30 2.64 3.47
CA LEU A 125 15.97 3.83 2.67
C LEU A 125 17.16 4.36 1.86
N LEU A 126 18.40 4.12 2.30
CA LEU A 126 19.61 4.54 1.59
C LEU A 126 19.80 3.82 0.25
N HIS A 127 19.22 2.63 0.11
CA HIS A 127 19.41 1.76 -1.04
C HIS A 127 18.22 1.82 -2.01
N LEU A 128 17.13 2.52 -1.65
CA LEU A 128 15.91 2.52 -2.47
C LEU A 128 16.11 3.14 -3.85
N SER A 129 16.94 4.18 -3.98
CA SER A 129 17.23 4.76 -5.29
C SER A 129 17.96 3.78 -6.21
N GLU A 130 18.90 3.01 -5.67
CA GLU A 130 19.66 1.99 -6.42
C GLU A 130 18.73 0.85 -6.83
N VAL A 131 17.85 0.41 -5.92
CA VAL A 131 16.81 -0.61 -6.22
C VAL A 131 15.90 -0.17 -7.36
N VAL A 132 15.50 1.10 -7.42
CA VAL A 132 14.65 1.61 -8.50
C VAL A 132 15.40 1.73 -9.83
N GLU A 133 16.69 2.05 -9.78
CA GLU A 133 17.56 2.07 -10.96
C GLU A 133 17.70 0.65 -11.56
N ASP A 134 17.80 -0.37 -10.71
CA ASP A 134 18.00 -1.76 -11.13
C ASP A 134 16.70 -2.51 -11.48
N LEU A 135 15.60 -2.24 -10.77
CA LEU A 135 14.38 -3.08 -10.76
C LEU A 135 13.08 -2.33 -11.12
N ASP A 136 13.17 -1.14 -11.70
CA ASP A 136 12.03 -0.26 -12.04
C ASP A 136 11.36 0.41 -10.79
N PRO A 137 10.37 1.33 -10.96
CA PRO A 137 9.75 2.06 -9.86
C PRO A 137 9.23 1.18 -8.71
N LEU A 138 9.21 1.71 -7.47
CA LEU A 138 8.87 0.91 -6.28
C LEU A 138 7.50 0.21 -6.33
N TRP A 139 6.56 0.71 -7.13
CA TRP A 139 5.24 0.09 -7.28
C TRP A 139 5.25 -1.17 -8.16
N SER A 140 6.24 -1.35 -9.05
CA SER A 140 6.36 -2.56 -9.89
C SER A 140 7.04 -3.72 -9.14
N ASN A 141 7.90 -3.43 -8.17
CA ASN A 141 8.64 -4.41 -7.38
C ASN A 141 8.04 -4.68 -5.99
N SER A 142 6.74 -4.41 -5.81
CA SER A 142 6.06 -4.62 -4.53
C SER A 142 5.52 -6.04 -4.39
N CYS A 143 5.42 -6.55 -3.16
CA CYS A 143 4.81 -7.85 -2.88
C CYS A 143 3.27 -7.83 -2.83
N PHE A 144 2.62 -6.67 -3.01
CA PHE A 144 1.16 -6.55 -2.90
C PHE A 144 0.39 -7.46 -3.85
N PRO A 145 0.79 -7.65 -5.13
CA PRO A 145 0.09 -8.59 -6.00
C PRO A 145 0.10 -10.01 -5.43
N PHE A 146 1.23 -10.46 -4.87
CA PHE A 146 1.36 -11.79 -4.28
C PHE A 146 0.55 -11.93 -2.98
N GLU A 147 0.50 -10.89 -2.15
CA GLU A 147 -0.34 -10.87 -0.94
C GLU A 147 -1.83 -10.93 -1.28
N ASP A 148 -2.27 -10.20 -2.31
CA ASP A 148 -3.64 -10.25 -2.80
C ASP A 148 -3.97 -11.65 -3.34
N TYR A 149 -3.08 -12.26 -4.14
CA TYR A 149 -3.24 -13.64 -4.61
C TYR A 149 -3.27 -14.66 -3.46
N ASN A 150 -2.50 -14.46 -2.40
CA ASN A 150 -2.58 -15.32 -1.21
C ASN A 150 -3.95 -15.24 -0.54
N GLY A 151 -4.58 -14.05 -0.56
CA GLY A 151 -5.96 -13.87 -0.14
C GLY A 151 -6.94 -14.70 -0.98
N ASP A 152 -6.81 -14.62 -2.31
CA ASP A 152 -7.64 -15.40 -3.23
C ASP A 152 -7.43 -16.91 -3.06
N LEU A 153 -6.18 -17.36 -2.90
CA LEU A 153 -5.84 -18.76 -2.65
C LEU A 153 -6.44 -19.29 -1.35
N ARG A 154 -6.48 -18.46 -0.30
CA ARG A 154 -7.09 -18.83 0.98
C ARG A 154 -8.58 -19.13 0.82
N ASP A 155 -9.28 -18.43 -0.06
CA ASP A 155 -10.71 -18.64 -0.29
C ASP A 155 -10.99 -19.96 -1.08
N LEU A 156 -9.95 -20.64 -1.57
CA LEU A 156 -10.09 -21.93 -2.26
C LEU A 156 -10.15 -23.14 -1.33
N PHE A 157 -9.86 -22.99 -0.03
CA PHE A 157 -9.95 -24.07 0.94
C PHE A 157 -10.64 -23.61 2.22
N HIS A 158 -11.47 -24.47 2.80
CA HIS A 158 -12.34 -24.10 3.93
C HIS A 158 -12.13 -25.00 5.17
N GLY A 159 -11.22 -25.96 5.09
CA GLY A 159 -10.87 -26.89 6.18
C GLY A 159 -9.37 -27.12 6.29
N THR A 160 -8.93 -27.73 7.38
CA THR A 160 -7.51 -27.97 7.69
C THR A 160 -6.97 -29.30 7.16
N GLN A 161 -7.84 -30.16 6.63
CA GLN A 161 -7.47 -31.47 6.09
C GLN A 161 -7.38 -31.42 4.56
N ASN A 162 -6.35 -32.05 3.99
CA ASN A 162 -6.15 -32.17 2.54
C ASN A 162 -6.26 -30.81 1.81
N VAL A 163 -5.60 -29.79 2.36
CA VAL A 163 -5.62 -28.41 1.84
C VAL A 163 -5.08 -28.35 0.42
N ASP A 164 -3.99 -29.08 0.16
CA ASP A 164 -3.40 -29.28 -1.16
C ASP A 164 -4.40 -29.86 -2.16
N GLY A 165 -5.13 -30.92 -1.80
CA GLY A 165 -6.17 -31.49 -2.64
C GLY A 165 -7.33 -30.54 -2.92
N GLN A 166 -7.76 -29.76 -1.92
CA GLN A 166 -8.80 -28.73 -2.09
C GLN A 166 -8.35 -27.64 -3.08
N ILE A 167 -7.13 -27.12 -2.91
CA ILE A 167 -6.57 -26.10 -3.80
C ILE A 167 -6.41 -26.62 -5.22
N VAL A 168 -5.80 -27.80 -5.40
CA VAL A 168 -5.59 -28.41 -6.72
C VAL A 168 -6.92 -28.62 -7.44
N THR A 169 -7.93 -29.12 -6.73
CA THR A 169 -9.28 -29.33 -7.29
C THR A 169 -9.92 -28.01 -7.71
N ALA A 170 -9.88 -27.00 -6.82
CA ALA A 170 -10.47 -25.69 -7.10
C ALA A 170 -9.81 -24.99 -8.29
N VAL A 171 -8.47 -24.97 -8.35
CA VAL A 171 -7.71 -24.42 -9.47
C VAL A 171 -8.01 -25.18 -10.77
N SER A 172 -8.05 -26.51 -10.72
CA SER A 172 -8.37 -27.34 -11.88
C SER A 172 -9.77 -27.03 -12.43
N ILE A 173 -10.76 -26.85 -11.55
CA ILE A 173 -12.11 -26.46 -11.94
C ILE A 173 -12.08 -25.06 -12.59
N ILE A 174 -11.44 -24.08 -11.96
CA ILE A 174 -11.36 -22.70 -12.47
C ILE A 174 -10.73 -22.66 -13.88
N GLN A 175 -9.68 -23.44 -14.12
CA GLN A 175 -8.99 -23.48 -15.40
C GLN A 175 -9.76 -24.26 -16.47
N LYS A 176 -10.40 -25.39 -16.12
CA LYS A 176 -11.04 -26.29 -17.09
C LYS A 176 -12.50 -25.99 -17.38
N LEU A 177 -13.23 -25.39 -16.45
CA LEU A 177 -14.64 -25.07 -16.63
C LEU A 177 -14.91 -24.19 -17.87
N PRO A 178 -14.10 -23.16 -18.20
CA PRO A 178 -14.27 -22.37 -19.43
C PRO A 178 -13.95 -23.13 -20.72
N GLU A 179 -13.07 -24.13 -20.68
CA GLU A 179 -12.80 -25.01 -21.83
C GLU A 179 -14.01 -25.91 -22.10
N ILE A 180 -14.53 -26.55 -21.05
CA ILE A 180 -15.69 -27.44 -21.11
C ILE A 180 -16.94 -26.67 -21.56
N ALA A 181 -17.17 -25.47 -21.04
CA ALA A 181 -18.30 -24.63 -21.44
C ALA A 181 -18.27 -24.27 -22.93
N ARG A 182 -17.07 -24.11 -23.53
CA ARG A 182 -16.90 -23.82 -24.96
C ARG A 182 -17.04 -25.05 -25.86
N SER A 183 -16.71 -26.24 -25.36
CA SER A 183 -16.71 -27.48 -26.15
C SER A 183 -18.05 -28.23 -26.16
N THR A 184 -19.04 -27.75 -25.41
CA THR A 184 -20.30 -28.49 -25.19
C THR A 184 -21.49 -27.68 -25.66
N THR A 185 -22.47 -28.32 -26.32
CA THR A 185 -23.76 -27.70 -26.64
C THR A 185 -24.58 -27.59 -25.35
N THR A 186 -24.50 -26.46 -24.66
CA THR A 186 -25.10 -26.30 -23.33
C THR A 186 -26.59 -25.97 -23.41
N SER A 187 -27.39 -26.69 -22.61
CA SER A 187 -28.79 -26.33 -22.40
C SER A 187 -28.87 -24.99 -21.63
N PRO A 188 -29.98 -24.24 -21.72
CA PRO A 188 -30.15 -22.97 -21.01
C PRO A 188 -29.91 -23.09 -19.49
N SER A 189 -30.25 -24.24 -18.90
CA SER A 189 -30.02 -24.52 -17.47
C SER A 189 -28.55 -24.70 -17.13
N VAL A 190 -27.76 -25.35 -18.01
CA VAL A 190 -26.32 -25.54 -17.80
C VAL A 190 -25.58 -24.22 -17.99
N THR A 191 -26.00 -23.39 -18.95
CA THR A 191 -25.45 -22.04 -19.13
C THR A 191 -25.73 -21.16 -17.90
N ALA A 192 -26.97 -21.18 -17.37
CA ALA A 192 -27.31 -20.43 -16.16
C ALA A 192 -26.52 -20.92 -14.92
N PHE A 193 -26.29 -22.23 -14.79
CA PHE A 193 -25.48 -22.79 -13.72
C PHE A 193 -24.00 -22.43 -13.85
N TYR A 194 -23.45 -22.49 -15.07
CA TYR A 194 -22.10 -22.02 -15.37
C TYR A 194 -21.96 -20.53 -15.01
N GLU A 195 -22.88 -19.67 -15.47
CA GLU A 195 -22.89 -18.25 -15.14
C GLU A 195 -22.98 -18.01 -13.63
N HIS A 196 -23.74 -18.82 -12.89
CA HIS A 196 -23.82 -18.78 -11.44
C HIS A 196 -22.48 -19.14 -10.77
N LEU A 197 -21.85 -20.24 -11.20
CA LEU A 197 -20.54 -20.69 -10.69
C LEU A 197 -19.43 -19.69 -11.03
N THR A 198 -19.46 -19.12 -12.23
CA THR A 198 -18.48 -18.13 -12.67
C THR A 198 -18.84 -16.73 -12.22
N ARG A 199 -20.00 -16.46 -11.61
CA ARG A 199 -20.39 -15.09 -11.20
C ARG A 199 -19.43 -14.49 -10.17
N LYS A 200 -18.92 -15.33 -9.26
CA LYS A 200 -17.85 -14.95 -8.32
C LYS A 200 -16.48 -14.91 -9.01
N GLY A 201 -16.14 -15.91 -9.83
CA GLY A 201 -14.85 -16.00 -10.53
C GLY A 201 -14.64 -14.93 -11.61
N GLN A 202 -15.69 -14.52 -12.32
CA GLN A 202 -15.68 -13.38 -13.25
C GLN A 202 -15.60 -12.07 -12.50
N GLN A 203 -16.19 -11.90 -11.32
CA GLN A 203 -15.89 -10.74 -10.48
C GLN A 203 -14.49 -10.78 -9.86
N VAL A 204 -13.78 -11.91 -9.84
CA VAL A 204 -12.37 -11.94 -9.43
C VAL A 204 -11.46 -11.62 -10.63
N PHE A 205 -11.72 -12.20 -11.80
CA PHE A 205 -10.90 -12.01 -13.02
C PHE A 205 -11.25 -10.76 -13.88
N SER A 206 -12.51 -10.37 -13.99
CA SER A 206 -12.94 -9.14 -14.70
C SER A 206 -12.76 -7.90 -13.83
N SER A 207 -12.96 -8.01 -12.51
CA SER A 207 -12.52 -6.98 -11.59
C SER A 207 -11.02 -6.94 -11.47
N GLN A 208 -10.26 -8.01 -11.77
CA GLN A 208 -8.82 -7.93 -11.96
C GLN A 208 -8.53 -7.03 -13.17
N ASN A 209 -9.05 -7.28 -14.38
CA ASN A 209 -8.80 -6.39 -15.54
C ASN A 209 -9.28 -4.94 -15.38
N GLN A 210 -10.33 -4.66 -14.58
CA GLN A 210 -10.73 -3.28 -14.22
C GLN A 210 -10.06 -2.73 -12.94
N ARG A 211 -9.54 -3.57 -12.03
CA ARG A 211 -8.71 -3.17 -10.87
C ARG A 211 -7.27 -2.91 -11.29
N TRP A 212 -6.71 -3.63 -12.25
CA TRP A 212 -5.36 -3.37 -12.76
C TRP A 212 -5.27 -1.97 -13.39
N ALA A 213 -6.37 -1.40 -13.87
CA ALA A 213 -6.43 0.01 -14.29
C ALA A 213 -6.69 1.00 -13.14
N LYS A 214 -7.01 0.54 -11.92
CA LYS A 214 -7.46 1.37 -10.77
C LYS A 214 -6.75 1.08 -9.44
N VAL A 215 -5.72 0.23 -9.42
CA VAL A 215 -4.98 -0.19 -8.21
C VAL A 215 -3.46 0.04 -8.37
N PHE A 216 -3.03 0.79 -9.37
CA PHE A 216 -1.68 1.36 -9.33
C PHE A 216 -1.70 2.65 -8.52
N LEU A 217 -1.24 2.50 -7.27
CA LEU A 217 -0.71 3.46 -6.28
C LEU A 217 -1.43 3.47 -4.91
#